data_AF-A0A6J4R465-F1
#
_entry.id   AF-A0A6J4R465-F1
#
_cell.length_a   1.000
_cell.length_b   1.000
_cell.length_c   1.000
_cell.angle_alpha   90.00
_cell.angle_beta   90.00
_cell.angle_gamma   90.00
#
_symmetry.space_group_name_H-M   'P 1'
#
loop_
_entity.id
_entity.type
_entity.pdbx_description
1 polymer ?
#
loop_
_entity_poly.entity_id
_entity_poly.type
_entity_poly.pdbx_seq_one_letter_code
_entity_poly.pdbx_strand_id
1 'polypeptide(L)'
;MDLLVPATALAAGRVAYGGGLALAPGPFAGVWIGSRARDPRTQVMCRGLGVRDLALGAGALLALRRDDLGRPRWWFAAAALTDATDLLATLVAG
;
A
#
# COMPACT_ATOMS: atom_id res chain seq x y z
N MET A 1 2.76 -21.21 13.60
CA MET A 1 3.15 -19.79 13.78
C MET A 1 1.88 -18.97 13.79
N ASP A 2 1.71 -18.08 14.77
CA ASP A 2 0.62 -17.11 14.76
C ASP A 2 0.92 -16.03 13.71
N LEU A 3 0.08 -15.95 12.67
CA LEU A 3 0.23 -14.98 11.58
C LEU A 3 -0.50 -13.66 11.85
N LEU A 4 -1.25 -13.55 12.96
CA LEU A 4 -2.05 -12.37 13.24
C LEU A 4 -1.19 -11.13 13.45
N VAL A 5 -0.09 -11.26 14.19
CA VAL A 5 0.86 -10.16 14.43
C VAL A 5 1.48 -9.66 13.12
N PRO A 6 2.14 -10.49 12.28
CA PRO A 6 2.70 -10.01 11.02
C PRO A 6 1.64 -9.51 10.03
N ALA A 7 0.45 -10.14 9.96
CA ALA A 7 -0.64 -9.68 9.12
C ALA A 7 -1.14 -8.28 9.54
N THR A 8 -1.32 -8.06 10.84
CA THR A 8 -1.73 -6.77 11.40
C THR A 8 -0.67 -5.71 11.16
N ALA A 9 0.61 -6.04 11.40
CA ALA A 9 1.73 -5.12 11.17
C ALA A 9 1.83 -4.70 9.70
N LEU A 10 1.72 -5.65 8.76
CA LEU A 10 1.73 -5.37 7.32
C LEU A 10 0.55 -4.47 6.91
N ALA A 11 -0.66 -4.80 7.36
CA ALA A 11 -1.86 -4.02 7.04
C ALA A 11 -1.80 -2.59 7.63
N ALA A 12 -1.33 -2.45 8.87
CA ALA A 12 -1.11 -1.15 9.51
C ALA A 12 -0.03 -0.33 8.78
N GLY A 13 1.07 -0.97 8.36
CA GLY A 13 2.11 -0.33 7.56
C GLY A 13 1.58 0.24 6.25
N ARG A 14 0.71 -0.50 5.55
CA ARG A 14 0.04 0.00 4.33
C ARG A 14 -0.87 1.18 4.59
N VAL A 15 -1.64 1.17 5.68
CA VAL A 15 -2.46 2.33 6.06
C VAL A 15 -1.59 3.55 6.31
N ALA A 16 -0.51 3.39 7.08
CA ALA A 16 0.39 4.49 7.42
C ALA A 16 1.10 5.04 6.19
N TYR A 17 1.71 4.17 5.38
CA TYR A 17 2.45 4.58 4.18
C TYR A 17 1.53 5.12 3.09
N GLY A 18 0.41 4.44 2.82
CA GLY A 18 -0.59 4.87 1.84
C GLY A 18 -1.24 6.21 2.22
N GLY A 19 -1.59 6.39 3.49
CA GLY A 19 -2.09 7.67 4.01
C GLY A 19 -1.05 8.79 3.90
N GLY A 20 0.20 8.48 4.22
CA GLY A 20 1.33 9.40 4.03
C GLY A 20 1.51 9.82 2.57
N LEU A 21 1.47 8.87 1.64
CA LEU A 21 1.60 9.12 0.22
C LEU A 21 0.39 9.90 -0.36
N ALA A 22 -0.81 9.68 0.18
CA ALA A 22 -2.03 10.42 -0.20
C ALA A 22 -2.04 11.87 0.30
N LEU A 23 -1.62 12.11 1.54
CA LEU A 23 -1.69 13.44 2.17
C LEU A 23 -0.43 14.27 1.92
N ALA A 24 0.74 13.63 1.94
CA ALA A 24 2.03 14.28 1.84
C ALA A 24 2.97 13.48 0.90
N PRO A 25 2.67 13.40 -0.42
CA PRO A 25 3.43 12.56 -1.33
C PRO A 25 4.93 12.90 -1.38
N GLY A 26 5.33 14.18 -1.28
CA GLY A 26 6.73 14.58 -1.44
C GLY A 26 7.72 13.81 -0.55
N PRO A 27 7.60 13.87 0.79
CA PRO A 27 8.47 13.12 1.70
C PRO A 27 8.41 11.60 1.51
N PHE A 28 7.21 11.03 1.33
CA PHE A 28 7.01 9.58 1.22
C PHE A 28 7.51 9.01 -0.12
N ALA A 29 7.25 9.73 -1.21
CA ALA A 29 7.77 9.44 -2.54
C ALA A 29 9.29 9.66 -2.64
N GLY A 30 9.83 10.62 -1.89
CA GLY A 30 11.25 11.00 -1.96
C GLY A 30 12.22 9.84 -1.67
N VAL A 31 11.80 8.87 -0.85
CA VAL A 31 12.64 7.72 -0.46
C VAL A 31 12.97 6.80 -1.65
N TRP A 32 12.13 6.78 -2.69
CA TRP A 32 12.24 5.82 -3.81
C TRP A 32 12.18 6.46 -5.20
N ILE A 33 11.48 7.59 -5.36
CA ILE A 33 11.41 8.35 -6.62
C ILE A 33 12.54 9.39 -6.70
N GLY A 34 13.13 9.79 -5.56
CA GLY A 34 14.24 10.74 -5.51
C GLY A 34 13.84 12.14 -5.95
N SER A 35 14.67 12.79 -6.79
CA SER A 35 14.52 14.20 -7.16
C SER A 35 13.19 14.55 -7.84
N ARG A 36 12.54 13.58 -8.49
CA ARG A 36 11.25 13.79 -9.17
C ARG A 36 10.02 13.64 -8.25
N ALA A 37 10.21 13.30 -6.98
CA ALA A 37 9.11 13.06 -6.04
C ALA A 37 8.22 14.30 -5.80
N ARG A 38 8.77 15.50 -5.99
CA ARG A 38 8.03 16.76 -5.81
C ARG A 38 7.38 17.29 -7.10
N ASP A 39 7.61 16.64 -8.25
CA ASP A 39 6.92 17.02 -9.49
C ASP A 39 5.40 16.88 -9.35
N PRO A 40 4.58 17.89 -9.73
CA PRO A 40 3.14 17.83 -9.55
C PRO A 40 2.45 16.62 -10.20
N ARG A 41 2.93 16.16 -11.37
CA ARG A 41 2.33 15.01 -12.07
C ARG A 41 2.66 13.71 -11.33
N THR A 42 3.91 13.56 -10.89
CA THR A 42 4.33 12.47 -10.00
C THR A 42 3.48 12.44 -8.73
N GLN A 43 3.23 13.60 -8.12
CA GLN A 43 2.46 13.66 -6.88
C GLN A 43 0.99 13.24 -7.06
N VAL A 44 0.35 13.55 -8.20
CA VAL A 44 -1.01 13.06 -8.48
C VAL A 44 -1.05 11.54 -8.53
N MET A 45 -0.09 10.93 -9.23
CA MET A 45 0.02 9.46 -9.31
C MET A 45 0.30 8.84 -7.93
N CYS A 46 1.20 9.44 -7.15
CA CYS A 46 1.50 9.01 -5.79
C CYS A 46 0.26 9.04 -4.89
N ARG A 47 -0.59 10.06 -5.00
CA ARG A 47 -1.82 10.11 -4.20
C ARG A 47 -2.78 8.98 -4.55
N GLY A 48 -2.93 8.66 -5.83
CA GLY A 48 -3.74 7.50 -6.27
C GLY A 48 -3.21 6.18 -5.71
N LEU A 49 -1.90 5.94 -5.82
CA LEU A 49 -1.24 4.78 -5.22
C LEU A 49 -1.42 4.75 -3.69
N GLY A 50 -1.29 5.89 -3.04
CA GLY A 50 -1.42 6.01 -1.59
C GLY A 50 -2.82 5.65 -1.09
N VAL A 51 -3.86 6.17 -1.76
CA VAL A 51 -5.26 5.85 -1.43
C VAL A 51 -5.55 4.36 -1.65
N ARG A 52 -5.00 3.75 -2.71
CA ARG A 52 -5.10 2.30 -2.96
C ARG A 52 -4.53 1.48 -1.80
N ASP A 53 -3.31 1.80 -1.39
CA ASP A 53 -2.63 1.08 -0.30
C ASP A 53 -3.34 1.29 1.05
N LEU A 54 -3.82 2.51 1.31
CA LEU A 54 -4.64 2.81 2.48
C LEU A 54 -5.92 1.96 2.50
N ALA A 55 -6.63 1.88 1.38
CA ALA A 55 -7.86 1.10 1.28
C ALA A 55 -7.63 -0.40 1.51
N LEU A 56 -6.58 -0.96 0.89
CA LEU A 56 -6.19 -2.36 1.06
C LEU A 56 -5.82 -2.68 2.51
N GLY A 57 -5.00 -1.83 3.14
CA GLY A 57 -4.60 -1.99 4.53
C GLY A 57 -5.77 -1.85 5.51
N ALA A 58 -6.64 -0.85 5.31
CA ALA A 58 -7.81 -0.64 6.16
C ALA A 58 -8.82 -1.80 6.04
N GLY A 59 -9.06 -2.28 4.81
CA GLY A 59 -9.89 -3.45 4.54
C GLY A 59 -9.35 -4.71 5.22
N ALA A 60 -8.03 -4.95 5.14
CA ALA A 60 -7.38 -6.07 5.81
C ALA A 60 -7.49 -5.98 7.34
N LEU A 61 -7.19 -4.81 7.95
CA LEU A 61 -7.33 -4.61 9.41
C LEU A 61 -8.76 -4.83 9.89
N LEU A 62 -9.74 -4.33 9.14
CA LEU A 62 -11.15 -4.51 9.48
C LEU A 62 -11.58 -5.98 9.35
N ALA A 63 -11.04 -6.70 8.37
CA ALA A 63 -11.29 -8.12 8.19
C ALA A 63 -10.67 -8.96 9.30
N LEU A 64 -9.44 -8.64 9.75
CA LEU A 64 -8.74 -9.33 10.84
C LEU A 64 -9.48 -9.21 12.19
N ARG A 65 -10.25 -8.13 12.42
CA ARG A 65 -11.04 -7.94 13.65
C ARG A 65 -12.32 -8.78 13.75
N ARG A 66 -12.85 -9.26 12.62
CA ARG A 66 -14.19 -9.86 12.56
C ARG A 66 -14.22 -11.38 12.75
N ASP A 67 -13.08 -12.01 13.03
CA ASP A 67 -12.88 -13.47 13.15
C ASP A 67 -13.36 -14.28 11.93
N ASP A 68 -13.63 -13.60 10.81
CA ASP A 68 -13.93 -14.20 9.51
C ASP A 68 -12.62 -14.39 8.77
N LEU A 69 -11.96 -15.53 8.99
CA LEU A 69 -10.71 -15.91 8.33
C LEU A 69 -10.80 -15.87 6.79
N GLY A 70 -12.02 -15.85 6.23
CA GLY A 70 -12.24 -15.79 4.80
C GLY A 70 -12.03 -14.42 4.17
N ARG A 71 -12.20 -13.33 4.92
CA ARG A 71 -12.10 -11.97 4.38
C ARG A 71 -10.67 -11.43 4.32
N PRO A 72 -9.79 -11.64 5.31
CA PRO A 72 -8.40 -11.20 5.23
C PRO A 72 -7.68 -11.76 4.01
N ARG A 73 -7.95 -13.03 3.65
CA ARG A 73 -7.33 -13.68 2.49
C ARG A 73 -7.50 -12.88 1.20
N TRP A 74 -8.68 -12.33 0.97
CA TRP A 74 -9.00 -11.58 -0.25
C TRP A 74 -8.32 -10.21 -0.26
N TRP A 75 -8.24 -9.54 0.88
CA TRP A 75 -7.53 -8.27 1.00
C TRP A 75 -6.02 -8.44 0.78
N PHE A 76 -5.42 -9.47 1.36
CA PHE A 76 -3.99 -9.76 1.13
C PHE A 76 -3.72 -10.25 -0.29
N ALA A 77 -4.62 -11.02 -0.92
CA ALA A 77 -4.48 -11.41 -2.32
C ALA A 77 -4.57 -10.19 -3.26
N ALA A 78 -5.49 -9.25 -3.00
CA ALA A 78 -5.57 -8.00 -3.76
C ALA A 78 -4.30 -7.15 -3.59
N ALA A 79 -3.75 -7.08 -2.37
CA ALA A 79 -2.48 -6.41 -2.11
C ALA A 79 -1.30 -7.07 -2.82
N ALA A 80 -1.24 -8.41 -2.85
CA ALA A 80 -0.22 -9.13 -3.59
C ALA A 80 -0.31 -8.87 -5.10
N LEU A 81 -1.52 -8.79 -5.65
CA LEU A 81 -1.75 -8.44 -7.05
C LEU A 81 -1.25 -7.02 -7.37
N THR A 82 -1.49 -6.06 -6.47
CA THR A 82 -1.03 -4.68 -6.68
C THR A 82 0.48 -4.58 -6.62
N ASP A 83 1.11 -5.25 -5.65
CA ASP A 83 2.58 -5.28 -5.54
C ASP A 83 3.22 -5.97 -6.76
N ALA A 84 2.64 -7.07 -7.25
CA ALA A 84 3.11 -7.74 -8.46
C ALA A 84 2.99 -6.83 -9.69
N THR A 85 1.90 -6.05 -9.78
CA THR A 85 1.71 -5.08 -10.86
C THR A 85 2.78 -3.98 -10.80
N ASP A 86 3.05 -3.42 -9.63
CA ASP A 86 4.06 -2.37 -9.43
C ASP A 86 5.47 -2.91 -9.72
N LEU A 87 5.78 -4.15 -9.30
CA LEU A 87 7.03 -4.83 -9.60
C LEU A 87 7.21 -5.01 -11.12
N LEU A 88 6.20 -5.54 -11.82
CA LEU A 88 6.25 -5.73 -13.26
C LEU A 88 6.40 -4.40 -13.99
N ALA A 89 5.65 -3.37 -13.58
CA ALA A 89 5.77 -2.03 -14.16
C ALA A 89 7.18 -1.45 -13.98
N THR A 90 7.78 -1.65 -12.80
CA THR A 90 9.16 -1.22 -12.51
C THR A 90 10.17 -1.95 -13.39
N LEU A 91 10.04 -3.27 -13.52
CA LEU A 91 10.92 -4.08 -14.37
C LEU A 91 10.80 -3.73 -15.86
N VAL A 92 9.60 -3.37 -16.32
CA VAL A 92 9.36 -2.93 -17.71
C VAL A 92 9.90 -1.52 -17.97
N ALA A 93 9.89 -0.66 -16.95
CA ALA A 93 10.36 0.73 -17.08
C ALA A 93 11.91 0.84 -17.20
N GLY A 94 12.66 -0.11 -16.62
CA GLY A 94 14.13 -0.16 -16.66
C GLY A 94 14.80 0.54 -15.48
#